data_AF-A0A8J4X310-F1
#
_entry.id   AF-A0A8J4X310-F1
#
_cell.length_a   1.000
_cell.length_b   1.000
_cell.length_c   1.000
_cell.angle_alpha   90.00
_cell.angle_beta   90.00
_cell.angle_gamma   90.00
#
_symmetry.space_group_name_H-M   'P 1'
#
loop_
_entity.id
_entity.type
_entity.pdbx_description
1 polymer ?
#
loop_
_entity_poly.entity_id
_entity_poly.type
_entity_poly.pdbx_seq_one_letter_code
_entity_poly.pdbx_strand_id
1 'polypeptide(L)'
;LSGDGTLKQGDSLNLTCDVNCTHSSSQFVWSKNNEQFNTSGPVLHFPALTVRDSGNYTCTWKTNEASGSKTISLQVEGGKVTAGHILILIGVLVTAGVVFIVLILFLLEAEIYNR
;
A
#
# COMPACT_ATOMS: atom_id res chain seq x y z
N LEU A 1 17.51 -7.37 10.62
CA LEU A 1 16.17 -7.33 10.00
C LEU A 1 16.17 -8.41 8.92
N SER A 2 16.02 -9.64 9.36
CA SER A 2 15.81 -10.81 8.50
C SER A 2 14.33 -11.10 8.62
N GLY A 3 13.55 -10.56 7.69
CA GLY A 3 12.10 -10.70 7.65
C GLY A 3 11.71 -10.83 6.19
N ASP A 4 11.71 -12.07 5.71
CA ASP A 4 11.30 -12.48 4.36
C ASP A 4 9.76 -12.47 4.21
N GLY A 5 9.13 -11.37 4.65
CA GLY A 5 7.69 -11.17 4.55
C GLY A 5 7.36 -10.29 3.36
N THR A 6 6.52 -10.76 2.44
CA THR A 6 5.91 -9.91 1.42
C THR A 6 4.98 -8.91 2.08
N LEU A 7 5.34 -7.62 2.05
CA LEU A 7 4.54 -6.54 2.63
C LEU A 7 3.43 -6.13 1.66
N LYS A 8 2.21 -6.02 2.17
CA LYS A 8 1.03 -5.62 1.39
C LYS A 8 0.55 -4.24 1.80
N GLN A 9 -0.15 -3.58 0.87
CA GLN A 9 -0.84 -2.33 1.16
C GLN A 9 -1.84 -2.53 2.32
N GLY A 10 -1.76 -1.65 3.32
CA GLY A 10 -2.54 -1.72 4.55
C GLY A 10 -1.85 -2.41 5.73
N ASP A 11 -0.73 -3.09 5.50
CA ASP A 11 0.02 -3.74 6.59
C ASP A 11 0.66 -2.69 7.52
N SER A 12 0.73 -3.01 8.80
CA SER A 12 1.46 -2.21 9.79
C SER A 12 2.90 -2.72 9.93
N LEU A 13 3.88 -1.83 9.91
CA LEU A 13 5.30 -2.18 9.99
C LEU A 13 6.08 -1.24 10.91
N ASN A 14 7.02 -1.80 11.67
CA ASN A 14 7.98 -1.04 12.48
C ASN A 14 9.41 -1.30 11.98
N LEU A 15 10.05 -0.29 11.39
CA LEU A 15 11.47 -0.36 11.08
C LEU A 15 12.25 0.05 12.32
N THR A 16 13.02 -0.89 12.88
CA THR A 16 13.84 -0.64 14.06
C THR A 16 15.31 -0.62 13.67
N CYS A 17 15.97 0.50 13.97
CA CYS A 17 17.41 0.64 13.84
C CYS A 17 18.07 0.10 15.10
N ASP A 18 18.29 -1.22 15.11
CA ASP A 18 18.99 -1.89 16.20
C ASP A 18 20.49 -1.59 16.08
N VAL A 19 20.94 -0.67 16.92
CA VAL A 19 22.35 -0.31 17.08
C VAL A 19 22.69 -0.60 18.54
N ASN A 20 23.76 -1.36 18.76
CA ASN A 20 24.23 -1.74 20.09
C ASN A 20 24.87 -0.52 20.78
N CYS A 21 24.06 0.49 21.12
CA CYS A 21 24.48 1.74 21.73
C CYS A 21 24.00 1.75 23.18
N THR A 22 24.91 1.43 24.10
CA THR A 22 24.66 1.31 25.53
C THR A 22 24.39 2.66 26.22
N HIS A 23 24.59 3.79 25.53
CA HIS A 23 24.54 5.13 26.09
C HIS A 23 23.61 6.09 25.32
N SER A 24 22.31 5.92 25.56
CA SER A 24 21.23 6.94 25.76
C SER A 24 21.20 8.33 25.07
N SER A 25 21.97 8.67 24.02
CA SER A 25 21.80 9.99 23.35
C SER A 25 21.97 9.99 21.83
N SER A 26 21.77 8.86 21.18
CA SER A 26 22.01 8.74 19.74
C SER A 26 21.00 9.56 18.94
N GLN A 27 21.49 10.53 18.17
CA GLN A 27 20.70 11.23 17.16
C GLN A 27 20.41 10.25 16.02
N PHE A 28 19.24 9.60 16.07
CA PHE A 28 18.77 8.74 14.99
C PHE A 28 18.03 9.59 13.96
N VAL A 29 18.52 9.55 12.73
CA VAL A 29 17.90 10.21 11.58
C VAL A 29 17.55 9.17 10.55
N TRP A 30 16.31 9.20 10.09
CA TRP A 30 15.88 8.39 8.95
C TRP A 30 15.92 9.21 7.68
N SER A 31 16.31 8.58 6.58
CA SER A 31 16.13 9.10 5.23
C SER A 31 15.51 8.03 4.33
N LYS A 32 14.72 8.46 3.35
CA LYS A 32 14.14 7.62 2.31
C LYS A 32 14.65 8.12 0.97
N ASN A 33 15.30 7.26 0.20
CA ASN A 33 15.83 7.63 -1.13
C ASN A 33 16.69 8.92 -1.09
N ASN A 34 17.50 9.08 -0.04
CA ASN A 34 18.32 10.27 0.25
C ASN A 34 17.56 11.54 0.66
N GLU A 35 16.25 11.48 0.83
CA GLU A 35 15.45 12.57 1.40
C GLU A 35 15.24 12.34 2.89
N GLN A 36 15.48 13.36 3.73
CA GLN A 36 15.36 13.23 5.18
C GLN A 36 13.90 13.08 5.60
N PHE A 37 13.62 12.10 6.45
CA PHE A 37 12.32 11.96 7.08
C PHE A 37 12.16 12.99 8.21
N ASN A 38 10.96 13.54 8.37
CA ASN A 38 10.64 14.49 9.45
C ASN A 38 10.55 13.85 10.85
N THR A 39 10.93 12.58 10.98
CA THR A 39 10.87 11.85 12.24
C THR A 39 12.27 11.45 12.71
N SER A 40 12.50 11.59 14.00
CA SER A 40 13.73 11.22 14.69
C SER A 40 13.44 10.12 15.70
N GLY A 41 14.31 9.12 15.79
CA GLY A 41 14.18 8.04 16.77
C GLY A 41 14.62 6.68 16.25
N PRO A 42 14.78 5.70 17.15
CA PRO A 42 15.27 4.37 16.80
C PRO A 42 14.24 3.54 16.01
N VAL A 43 12.95 3.92 16.07
CA VAL A 43 11.85 3.20 15.42
C VAL A 43 11.10 4.13 14.48
N LEU A 44 10.88 3.67 13.25
CA LEU A 44 10.00 4.29 12.27
C LEU A 44 8.73 3.44 12.14
N HIS A 45 7.61 4.00 12.60
CA HIS A 45 6.30 3.33 12.62
C HIS A 45 5.48 3.67 11.37
N PHE A 46 5.01 2.63 10.69
CA PHE A 46 4.06 2.71 9.59
C PHE A 46 2.75 2.05 10.05
N PRO A 47 1.70 2.84 10.35
CA PRO A 47 0.42 2.28 10.79
C PRO A 47 -0.32 1.56 9.66
N ALA A 48 -0.17 2.04 8.42
CA ALA A 48 -0.71 1.41 7.22
C ALA A 48 0.19 1.72 6.02
N LEU A 49 0.78 0.69 5.42
CA LEU A 49 1.66 0.83 4.26
C LEU A 49 0.89 1.14 2.98
N THR A 50 1.47 1.98 2.14
CA THR A 50 1.00 2.26 0.77
C THR A 50 2.07 1.85 -0.24
N VAL A 51 1.68 1.67 -1.50
CA VAL A 51 2.63 1.34 -2.59
C VAL A 51 3.72 2.41 -2.72
N ARG A 52 3.39 3.68 -2.41
CA ARG A 52 4.33 4.82 -2.40
C ARG A 52 5.36 4.75 -1.28
N ASP A 53 5.11 3.96 -0.24
CA ASP A 53 6.05 3.80 0.85
C ASP A 53 7.22 2.90 0.47
N SER A 54 7.15 2.19 -0.65
CA SER A 54 8.29 1.46 -1.22
C SER A 54 9.49 2.38 -1.46
N GLY A 55 10.68 1.90 -1.16
CA GLY A 55 11.92 2.65 -1.30
C GLY A 55 13.02 2.17 -0.37
N ASN A 56 14.17 2.85 -0.42
CA ASN A 56 15.32 2.55 0.42
C ASN A 56 15.34 3.48 1.63
N TYR A 57 15.18 2.90 2.81
CA TYR A 57 15.21 3.59 4.08
C TYR A 57 16.58 3.44 4.71
N THR A 58 17.26 4.55 4.95
CA THR A 58 18.55 4.58 5.62
C THR A 58 18.38 5.17 7.02
N CYS A 59 18.72 4.38 8.03
CA CYS A 59 18.93 4.89 9.38
C CYS A 59 20.37 5.33 9.51
N THR A 60 20.57 6.60 9.87
CA THR A 60 21.88 7.15 10.24
C THR A 60 21.86 7.43 11.74
N TRP A 61 22.88 6.97 12.45
CA TRP A 61 23.03 7.23 13.88
C TRP A 61 24.38 7.89 14.16
N LYS A 62 24.38 8.77 15.15
CA LYS A 62 25.58 9.40 15.68
C LYS A 62 25.58 9.30 17.20
N THR A 63 26.63 8.71 17.75
CA THR A 63 26.90 8.67 19.20
C THR A 63 28.21 9.38 19.51
N ASN A 64 28.54 9.51 20.79
CA ASN A 64 29.83 10.03 21.25
C ASN A 64 31.01 9.13 20.82
N GLU A 65 30.76 7.85 20.54
CA GLU A 65 31.80 6.85 20.25
C GLU A 65 31.86 6.44 18.78
N ALA A 66 30.72 6.44 18.08
CA ALA A 66 30.62 5.92 16.72
C ALA A 66 29.51 6.60 15.91
N SER A 67 29.71 6.64 14.60
CA SER A 67 28.68 7.01 13.63
C SER A 67 28.57 5.93 12.56
N GLY A 68 27.35 5.68 12.09
CA GLY A 68 27.14 4.74 10.99
C GLY A 68 25.78 4.93 10.33
N SER A 69 25.58 4.20 9.25
CA SER A 69 24.31 4.17 8.52
C SER A 69 23.96 2.77 8.06
N LYS A 70 22.68 2.42 8.10
CA LYS A 70 22.17 1.14 7.63
C LYS A 70 20.97 1.36 6.72
N THR A 71 21.04 0.78 5.52
CA THR A 71 19.98 0.89 4.52
C THR A 71 19.15 -0.39 4.47
N ILE A 72 17.84 -0.23 4.34
CA ILE A 72 16.83 -1.28 4.25
C ILE A 72 15.94 -0.97 3.05
N SER A 73 15.77 -1.94 2.15
CA SER A 73 14.87 -1.83 1.02
C SER A 73 13.47 -2.32 1.41
N LEU A 74 12.48 -1.44 1.23
CA LEU A 74 11.08 -1.72 1.48
C LEU A 74 10.34 -1.86 0.16
N GLN A 75 9.64 -2.98 -0.04
CA GLN A 75 8.81 -3.20 -1.21
C GLN A 75 7.40 -3.58 -0.78
N VAL A 76 6.43 -2.73 -1.12
CA VAL A 76 5.02 -2.90 -0.77
C VAL A 76 4.23 -3.30 -2.01
N GLU A 77 3.55 -4.44 -1.95
CA GLU A 77 2.65 -4.89 -3.02
C GLU A 77 1.28 -4.20 -2.91
N GLY A 78 0.84 -3.61 -4.02
CA GLY A 78 -0.51 -3.05 -4.15
C GLY A 78 -1.56 -4.10 -4.44
N GLY A 79 -2.81 -3.83 -4.05
CA GLY A 79 -3.95 -4.66 -4.45
C GLY A 79 -4.09 -4.70 -5.97
N LYS A 80 -4.08 -5.90 -6.57
CA LYS A 80 -4.25 -6.09 -8.01
C LYS A 80 -5.73 -6.29 -8.34
N VAL A 81 -6.30 -5.40 -9.15
CA VAL A 81 -7.58 -5.68 -9.82
C VAL A 81 -7.30 -6.69 -10.93
N THR A 82 -7.77 -7.92 -10.77
CA THR A 82 -7.51 -8.98 -11.75
C THR A 82 -8.47 -8.87 -12.94
N ALA A 83 -8.05 -9.39 -14.10
CA ALA A 83 -8.91 -9.45 -15.29
C ALA A 83 -10.26 -10.11 -15.02
N GLY A 84 -10.30 -11.11 -14.14
CA GLY A 84 -11.56 -11.74 -13.69
C GLY A 84 -12.52 -10.75 -13.03
N HIS A 85 -12.04 -9.86 -12.16
CA HIS A 85 -12.89 -8.83 -11.55
C HIS A 85 -13.45 -7.86 -12.60
N ILE A 86 -12.65 -7.49 -13.62
CA ILE A 86 -13.10 -6.63 -14.73
C ILE A 86 -14.16 -7.34 -15.58
N LEU A 87 -13.96 -8.62 -15.90
CA LEU A 87 -14.92 -9.41 -16.68
C LEU A 87 -16.26 -9.58 -15.97
N ILE A 88 -16.25 -9.79 -14.65
CA ILE A 88 -17.47 -9.87 -13.84
C ILE A 88 -18.22 -8.53 -13.88
N LEU A 89 -17.53 -7.40 -13.69
CA LEU A 89 -18.14 -6.06 -13.77
C LEU A 89 -18.78 -5.80 -15.14
N ILE A 90 -18.09 -6.14 -16.22
CA ILE A 90 -18.61 -6.04 -17.60
C ILE A 90 -19.84 -6.94 -17.78
N GLY A 91 -19.78 -8.18 -17.29
CA GLY A 91 -20.90 -9.13 -17.36
C GLY A 91 -22.16 -8.60 -16.67
N VAL A 92 -22.02 -7.99 -15.50
CA VAL A 92 -23.16 -7.38 -14.77
C VAL A 92 -23.76 -6.22 -15.56
N LEU A 93 -22.94 -5.35 -16.16
CA LEU A 93 -23.41 -4.23 -16.98
C LEU A 93 -24.16 -4.70 -18.22
N VAL A 94 -23.64 -5.71 -18.92
CA VAL A 94 -24.27 -6.27 -20.13
C VAL A 94 -25.59 -6.95 -19.79
N THR A 95 -25.62 -7.79 -18.76
CA THR A 95 -26.84 -8.48 -18.34
C THR A 95 -27.93 -7.51 -17.89
N ALA A 96 -27.59 -6.48 -17.11
CA ALA A 96 -28.53 -5.44 -16.73
C ALA A 96 -29.09 -4.70 -17.96
N GLY A 97 -28.25 -4.38 -18.94
CA GLY A 97 -28.66 -3.76 -20.21
C GLY A 97 -29.62 -4.63 -21.01
N VAL A 98 -29.35 -5.93 -21.13
CA VAL A 98 -30.24 -6.88 -21.85
C VAL A 98 -31.59 -6.98 -21.16
N VAL A 99 -31.64 -7.10 -19.83
CA VAL A 99 -32.90 -7.14 -19.07
C VAL A 99 -33.70 -5.85 -19.29
N PHE A 100 -33.04 -4.69 -19.25
CA PHE A 100 -33.70 -3.41 -19.50
C PHE A 100 -34.30 -3.32 -20.90
N ILE A 101 -33.57 -3.79 -21.93
CA ILE A 101 -34.06 -3.85 -23.31
C ILE A 101 -35.28 -4.77 -23.41
N VAL A 102 -35.22 -5.96 -22.81
CA VAL A 102 -36.34 -6.93 -22.83
C VAL A 102 -37.59 -6.34 -22.16
N LEU A 103 -37.44 -5.65 -21.03
CA LEU A 103 -38.55 -4.97 -20.35
C LEU A 103 -39.17 -3.88 -21.23
N ILE A 104 -38.36 -3.08 -21.92
CA ILE A 104 -38.87 -2.07 -22.85
C ILE A 104 -39.69 -2.73 -23.96
N LEU A 105 -39.21 -3.84 -24.54
CA LEU A 105 -39.95 -4.55 -25.59
C LEU A 105 -41.30 -5.06 -25.09
N PHE A 106 -41.34 -5.69 -23.91
CA PHE A 106 -42.59 -6.14 -23.30
C PHE A 106 -43.59 -5.00 -23.04
N LEU A 107 -43.11 -3.83 -22.60
CA LEU A 107 -43.98 -2.67 -22.39
C LEU A 107 -44.53 -2.10 -23.70
N LEU A 108 -43.72 -2.05 -24.76
CA LEU A 108 -44.18 -1.61 -26.08
C LEU A 108 -45.25 -2.55 -26.65
N GLU A 109 -45.09 -3.86 -26.49
CA GLU A 109 -46.09 -4.84 -26.89
C GLU A 109 -47.39 -4.70 -26.10
N ALA A 110 -47.32 -4.46 -24.79
CA ALA A 110 -48.49 -4.23 -23.95
C ALA A 110 -49.28 -2.96 -24.35
N GLU A 111 -48.57 -1.88 -24.68
CA GLU A 111 -49.18 -0.62 -25.17
C GLU A 111 -49.90 -0.82 -26.52
N ILE A 112 -49.31 -1.62 -27.43
CA ILE A 112 -49.91 -1.96 -28.73
C ILE A 112 -51.14 -2.84 -28.55
N TYR A 113 -51.08 -3.84 -27.68
CA TYR A 113 -52.19 -4.76 -27.43
C TYR A 113 -53.41 -4.05 -26.82
N ASN A 114 -53.18 -3.07 -25.95
CA ASN A 114 -54.23 -2.33 -25.25
C ASN A 114 -54.86 -1.20 -26.10
N ARG A 115 -54.37 -0.98 -27.34
CA ARG A 115 -54.87 0.05 -28.26
C ARG A 115 -55.75 -0.55 -29.36
#